data_AF-A0A4U0U7F5-F1
#
_entry.id   AF-A0A4U0U7F5-F1
#
_cell.length_a   1.000
_cell.length_b   1.000
_cell.length_c   1.000
_cell.angle_alpha   90.00
_cell.angle_beta   90.00
_cell.angle_gamma   90.00
#
_symmetry.space_group_name_H-M   'P 1'
#
loop_
_entity.id
_entity.type
_entity.pdbx_description
1 polymer ?
#
loop_
_entity_poly.entity_id
_entity_poly.type
_entity_poly.pdbx_seq_one_letter_code
_entity_poly.pdbx_strand_id
1 'polypeptide(L)'
;MPSDPPKPSSSVFTTNPHKIRTSPFYKHVAQTTGPCNLVTTAGQIGIRPDGSVPSDPVEQIQQALTNLSRCLETAGADVRDIMKLTYYIVDFDHTNPRHRAPLLGFLGEHHPVTTLVPVPKLALPEIIFEIEATAAIPQQESERVDVVVVGAGLSGLQAAVDLQKAGLRVKVLEARDRVGGKTWSVPAQGSVCDVGAAWINDTNQSRMFALAQRYALDLIVQNTSGNIIVDDGVGKHKTHPYGELLADADDREDIEDIVRVRNIFEETCQQIDISRPVVSGTALRQDLDNITFEAWVRSLGCRDHALNALTIGARAMLGVEPRDMSALFFLDYCKAGGGYMLMRSDCKDGGQYLRITQGTQSFSRGLAAELAPGSLVLQSPVRCIEQRGGGVRVVSARGTYEASRVIVSVPTPLYREIEFSPPLPAMKMDMAASTRLGDYCKMIVFYKTPWWREQGFCGLTQSCHGPFAVTRDTSVDADGHYSLTCFIVGQPARDWMLLTPPDREKAVLDQIARIFGPFAKVDAKPVEIVEQIWQNEQWSQGCPCPVMGPGMLTKYEDVIRAPAGRVHFVGTETAFEWKGYMEV
;
A
#
# COMPACT_ATOMS: atom_id res chain seq x y z
N MET A 1 2.65 -5.99 22.85
CA MET A 1 2.15 -5.15 21.74
C MET A 1 0.75 -5.60 21.36
N PRO A 2 -0.18 -4.69 21.09
CA PRO A 2 -1.52 -5.06 20.64
C PRO A 2 -1.42 -5.80 19.30
N SER A 3 -2.13 -6.92 19.15
CA SER A 3 -2.31 -7.60 17.87
C SER A 3 -3.38 -6.88 17.04
N ASP A 4 -3.58 -7.32 15.80
CA ASP A 4 -4.81 -6.94 15.10
C ASP A 4 -6.04 -7.37 15.92
N PRO A 5 -7.16 -6.63 15.83
CA PRO A 5 -8.41 -7.01 16.46
C PRO A 5 -8.84 -8.40 15.96
N PRO A 6 -9.59 -9.17 16.76
CA PRO A 6 -10.10 -10.45 16.31
C PRO A 6 -10.95 -10.27 15.06
N LYS A 7 -10.75 -11.14 14.06
CA LYS A 7 -11.59 -11.14 12.87
C LYS A 7 -13.06 -11.40 13.27
N PRO A 8 -14.04 -10.86 12.52
CA PRO A 8 -15.44 -11.19 12.73
C PRO A 8 -15.66 -12.71 12.76
N SER A 9 -16.59 -13.14 13.62
CA SER A 9 -17.06 -14.52 13.64
C SER A 9 -17.85 -14.82 12.37
N SER A 10 -17.68 -16.00 11.80
CA SER A 10 -18.56 -16.46 10.73
C SER A 10 -19.91 -16.90 11.28
N SER A 11 -20.98 -16.78 10.47
CA SER A 11 -22.29 -17.36 10.74
C SER A 11 -22.48 -18.75 10.13
N VAL A 12 -21.49 -19.26 9.38
CA VAL A 12 -21.58 -20.54 8.68
C VAL A 12 -21.22 -21.69 9.61
N PHE A 13 -22.14 -22.65 9.72
CA PHE A 13 -21.94 -23.91 10.43
C PHE A 13 -22.06 -25.08 9.46
N THR A 14 -21.09 -25.99 9.53
CA THR A 14 -21.09 -27.18 8.69
C THR A 14 -21.10 -28.47 9.50
N THR A 15 -21.91 -29.44 9.07
CA THR A 15 -22.14 -30.69 9.82
C THR A 15 -22.26 -31.90 8.91
N ASN A 16 -21.99 -33.08 9.47
CA ASN A 16 -22.22 -34.37 8.81
C ASN A 16 -23.48 -35.01 9.40
N PRO A 17 -24.50 -35.34 8.58
CA PRO A 17 -25.66 -36.08 9.03
C PRO A 17 -25.29 -37.47 9.54
N HIS A 18 -26.11 -37.96 10.47
CA HIS A 18 -26.03 -39.34 10.94
C HIS A 18 -26.23 -40.32 9.78
N LYS A 19 -25.42 -41.40 9.75
CA LYS A 19 -25.45 -42.48 8.73
C LYS A 19 -25.09 -42.05 7.30
N ILE A 20 -24.33 -40.96 7.11
CA ILE A 20 -23.70 -40.63 5.83
C ILE A 20 -22.17 -40.82 5.94
N ARG A 21 -21.54 -41.36 4.89
CA ARG A 21 -20.07 -41.48 4.80
C ARG A 21 -19.43 -40.10 4.99
N THR A 22 -18.58 -39.94 5.99
CA THR A 22 -17.89 -38.67 6.26
C THR A 22 -16.68 -38.50 5.35
N SER A 23 -16.35 -37.24 5.10
CA SER A 23 -15.12 -36.82 4.41
C SER A 23 -14.28 -35.98 5.36
N PRO A 24 -12.94 -36.12 5.33
CA PRO A 24 -12.05 -35.19 6.03
C PRO A 24 -11.89 -33.86 5.30
N PHE A 25 -12.39 -33.73 4.05
CA PHE A 25 -12.17 -32.55 3.21
C PHE A 25 -13.36 -31.61 3.16
N TYR A 26 -14.57 -32.11 3.42
CA TYR A 26 -15.81 -31.35 3.34
C TYR A 26 -16.85 -31.90 4.32
N LYS A 27 -17.88 -31.10 4.58
CA LYS A 27 -19.09 -31.53 5.32
C LYS A 27 -20.28 -31.61 4.37
N HIS A 28 -21.32 -32.34 4.77
CA HIS A 28 -22.49 -32.59 3.91
C HIS A 28 -23.59 -31.53 4.02
N VAL A 29 -23.63 -30.77 5.11
CA VAL A 29 -24.64 -29.73 5.34
C VAL A 29 -23.95 -28.43 5.75
N ALA A 30 -24.37 -27.31 5.17
CA ALA A 30 -24.03 -25.95 5.61
C ALA A 30 -25.32 -25.20 5.95
N GLN A 31 -25.29 -24.43 7.03
CA GLN A 31 -26.38 -23.55 7.45
C GLN A 31 -25.82 -22.25 8.02
N THR A 32 -26.63 -21.18 8.01
CA THR A 32 -26.29 -19.92 8.65
C THR A 32 -27.08 -19.70 9.92
N THR A 33 -26.55 -18.92 10.84
CA THR A 33 -27.30 -18.38 11.98
C THR A 33 -27.56 -16.89 11.78
N GLY A 34 -28.83 -16.48 11.87
CA GLY A 34 -29.22 -15.07 11.84
C GLY A 34 -29.16 -14.41 10.44
N PRO A 35 -29.34 -13.08 10.38
CA PRO A 35 -29.33 -12.34 9.12
C PRO A 35 -27.95 -12.38 8.44
N CYS A 36 -27.92 -12.76 7.17
CA CYS A 36 -26.69 -12.84 6.37
C CYS A 36 -26.92 -12.24 4.98
N ASN A 37 -25.86 -11.65 4.41
CA ASN A 37 -25.79 -11.34 2.99
C ASN A 37 -25.15 -12.51 2.25
N LEU A 38 -25.84 -13.04 1.25
CA LEU A 38 -25.27 -14.07 0.38
C LEU A 38 -24.42 -13.44 -0.70
N VAL A 39 -23.22 -13.98 -0.87
CA VAL A 39 -22.26 -13.60 -1.89
C VAL A 39 -22.02 -14.83 -2.76
N THR A 40 -22.13 -14.67 -4.07
CA THR A 40 -21.78 -15.72 -5.02
C THR A 40 -20.71 -15.20 -5.97
N THR A 41 -19.70 -16.00 -6.24
CA THR A 41 -18.66 -15.66 -7.21
C THR A 41 -18.98 -16.29 -8.56
N ALA A 42 -18.53 -15.67 -9.65
CA ALA A 42 -18.36 -16.40 -10.90
C ALA A 42 -17.26 -17.47 -10.73
N GLY A 43 -17.15 -18.40 -11.68
CA GLY A 43 -16.05 -19.34 -11.73
C GLY A 43 -14.70 -18.62 -11.87
N GLN A 44 -13.78 -18.92 -10.96
CA GLN A 44 -12.43 -18.38 -10.93
C GLN A 44 -11.47 -19.41 -11.49
N ILE A 45 -10.66 -18.96 -12.44
CA ILE A 45 -9.66 -19.75 -13.15
C ILE A 45 -8.27 -19.24 -12.83
N GLY A 46 -7.24 -20.04 -13.11
CA GLY A 46 -5.85 -19.71 -12.81
C GLY A 46 -5.19 -18.73 -13.77
N ILE A 47 -5.88 -17.65 -14.14
CA ILE A 47 -5.31 -16.57 -14.95
C ILE A 47 -4.75 -15.47 -14.04
N ARG A 48 -3.53 -15.04 -14.29
CA ARG A 48 -2.89 -13.92 -13.58
C ARG A 48 -3.44 -12.57 -14.08
N PRO A 49 -3.30 -11.46 -13.33
CA PRO A 49 -3.79 -10.15 -13.77
C PRO A 49 -3.24 -9.65 -15.12
N ASP A 50 -2.06 -10.12 -15.53
CA ASP A 50 -1.43 -9.83 -16.82
C ASP A 50 -2.00 -10.66 -17.99
N GLY A 51 -2.96 -11.56 -17.71
CA GLY A 51 -3.55 -12.48 -18.68
C GLY A 51 -2.76 -13.78 -18.88
N SER A 52 -1.60 -13.94 -18.22
CA SER A 52 -0.80 -15.17 -18.33
C SER A 52 -1.44 -16.33 -17.57
N VAL A 53 -1.20 -17.55 -18.07
CA VAL A 53 -1.66 -18.79 -17.46
C VAL A 53 -0.44 -19.58 -16.99
N PRO A 54 -0.34 -19.95 -15.70
CA PRO A 54 0.70 -20.85 -15.22
C PRO A 54 0.68 -22.18 -15.98
N SER A 55 1.86 -22.64 -16.42
CA SER A 55 2.02 -23.92 -17.09
C SER A 55 1.99 -25.10 -16.11
N ASP A 56 2.42 -24.88 -14.87
CA ASP A 56 2.32 -25.88 -13.82
C ASP A 56 0.87 -25.98 -13.30
N PRO A 57 0.28 -27.20 -13.29
CA PRO A 57 -1.07 -27.43 -12.79
C PRO A 57 -1.33 -26.96 -11.36
N VAL A 58 -0.37 -27.11 -10.45
CA VAL A 58 -0.54 -26.73 -9.04
C VAL A 58 -0.52 -25.22 -8.91
N GLU A 59 0.37 -24.55 -9.62
CA GLU A 59 0.43 -23.08 -9.69
C GLU A 59 -0.86 -22.50 -10.28
N GLN A 60 -1.42 -23.11 -11.33
CA GLN A 60 -2.70 -22.67 -11.90
C GLN A 60 -3.84 -22.78 -10.89
N ILE A 61 -3.89 -23.85 -10.08
CA ILE A 61 -4.87 -24.03 -9.00
C ILE A 61 -4.68 -22.96 -7.91
N GLN A 62 -3.44 -22.71 -7.50
CA GLN A 62 -3.13 -21.67 -6.52
C GLN A 62 -3.58 -20.29 -7.00
N GLN A 63 -3.32 -19.96 -8.26
CA GLN A 63 -3.76 -18.70 -8.85
C GLN A 63 -5.30 -18.57 -8.88
N ALA A 64 -6.02 -19.66 -9.19
CA ALA A 64 -7.48 -19.66 -9.15
C ALA A 64 -8.01 -19.40 -7.73
N LEU A 65 -7.38 -19.98 -6.70
CA LEU A 65 -7.71 -19.73 -5.30
C LEU A 65 -7.37 -18.30 -4.86
N THR A 66 -6.26 -17.72 -5.35
CA THR A 66 -5.94 -16.30 -5.15
C THR A 66 -7.00 -15.39 -5.77
N ASN A 67 -7.46 -15.70 -6.99
CA ASN A 67 -8.53 -14.95 -7.64
C ASN A 67 -9.85 -15.06 -6.86
N LEU A 68 -10.18 -16.25 -6.35
CA LEU A 68 -11.33 -16.45 -5.46
C LEU A 68 -11.23 -15.64 -4.17
N SER A 69 -10.06 -15.60 -3.52
CA SER A 69 -9.82 -14.78 -2.34
C SER A 69 -10.13 -13.31 -2.61
N ARG A 70 -9.65 -12.76 -3.73
CA ARG A 70 -9.93 -11.36 -4.13
C ARG A 70 -11.42 -11.08 -4.32
N CYS A 71 -12.16 -12.02 -4.90
CA CYS A 71 -13.62 -11.89 -5.03
C CYS A 71 -14.31 -11.85 -3.66
N LEU A 72 -13.91 -12.74 -2.74
CA LEU A 72 -14.45 -12.79 -1.37
C LEU A 72 -14.11 -11.52 -0.58
N GLU A 73 -12.84 -11.09 -0.61
CA GLU A 73 -12.35 -9.88 0.03
C GLU A 73 -13.08 -8.63 -0.45
N THR A 74 -13.36 -8.55 -1.76
CA THR A 74 -14.15 -7.46 -2.33
C THR A 74 -15.53 -7.43 -1.69
N ALA A 75 -16.18 -8.58 -1.48
CA ALA A 75 -17.48 -8.62 -0.84
C ALA A 75 -17.44 -8.41 0.70
N GLY A 76 -16.26 -8.40 1.33
CA GLY A 76 -16.11 -8.41 2.79
C GLY A 76 -16.26 -9.81 3.42
N ALA A 77 -16.19 -10.86 2.59
CA ALA A 77 -16.22 -12.25 3.04
C ALA A 77 -14.81 -12.75 3.38
N ASP A 78 -14.73 -13.66 4.32
CA ASP A 78 -13.56 -14.49 4.59
C ASP A 78 -13.74 -15.91 4.05
N VAL A 79 -12.65 -16.70 4.01
CA VAL A 79 -12.71 -18.14 3.73
C VAL A 79 -13.69 -18.86 4.67
N ARG A 80 -13.73 -18.47 5.94
CA ARG A 80 -14.65 -19.03 6.95
C ARG A 80 -16.13 -18.77 6.62
N ASP A 81 -16.41 -17.73 5.83
CA ASP A 81 -17.77 -17.38 5.40
C ASP A 81 -18.24 -18.21 4.20
N ILE A 82 -17.38 -19.02 3.58
CA ILE A 82 -17.75 -19.89 2.47
C ILE A 82 -18.71 -20.98 2.97
N MET A 83 -19.92 -21.00 2.41
CA MET A 83 -20.88 -22.08 2.65
C MET A 83 -20.63 -23.24 1.72
N LYS A 84 -20.47 -22.95 0.42
CA LYS A 84 -20.40 -23.94 -0.65
C LYS A 84 -19.25 -23.63 -1.60
N LEU A 85 -18.55 -24.68 -2.00
CA LEU A 85 -17.62 -24.69 -3.13
C LEU A 85 -18.12 -25.63 -4.23
N THR A 86 -17.99 -25.19 -5.47
CA THR A 86 -18.03 -26.06 -6.65
C THR A 86 -16.71 -25.87 -7.39
N TYR A 87 -16.03 -26.94 -7.77
CA TYR A 87 -14.88 -26.83 -8.65
C TYR A 87 -14.81 -27.94 -9.68
N TYR A 88 -14.26 -27.57 -10.83
CA TYR A 88 -14.15 -28.38 -12.03
C TYR A 88 -12.67 -28.65 -12.31
N ILE A 89 -12.33 -29.91 -12.64
CA ILE A 89 -10.95 -30.33 -12.87
C ILE A 89 -10.86 -31.11 -14.18
N VAL A 90 -9.97 -30.67 -15.08
CA VAL A 90 -9.56 -31.42 -16.27
C VAL A 90 -8.50 -32.45 -15.87
N ASP A 91 -8.54 -33.63 -16.48
CA ASP A 91 -7.59 -34.74 -16.22
C ASP A 91 -7.50 -35.14 -14.73
N PHE A 92 -8.65 -35.21 -14.06
CA PHE A 92 -8.72 -35.56 -12.65
C PHE A 92 -8.17 -36.98 -12.36
N ASP A 93 -7.07 -37.05 -11.61
CA ASP A 93 -6.51 -38.29 -11.09
C ASP A 93 -6.85 -38.46 -9.59
N HIS A 94 -7.67 -39.47 -9.29
CA HIS A 94 -8.08 -39.80 -7.93
C HIS A 94 -6.93 -40.37 -7.06
N THR A 95 -5.90 -40.93 -7.70
CA THR A 95 -4.70 -41.47 -7.03
C THR A 95 -3.65 -40.40 -6.75
N ASN A 96 -3.62 -39.34 -7.57
CA ASN A 96 -2.73 -38.19 -7.41
C ASN A 96 -3.48 -36.83 -7.51
N PRO A 97 -4.27 -36.48 -6.48
CA PRO A 97 -5.16 -35.33 -6.53
C PRO A 97 -4.43 -34.01 -6.25
N ARG A 98 -3.82 -33.44 -7.29
CA ARG A 98 -2.98 -32.22 -7.25
C ARG A 98 -3.64 -31.00 -6.59
N HIS A 99 -4.97 -30.89 -6.65
CA HIS A 99 -5.74 -29.79 -6.07
C HIS A 99 -5.84 -29.81 -4.53
N ARG A 100 -5.64 -30.97 -3.88
CA ARG A 100 -5.95 -31.10 -2.45
C ARG A 100 -5.08 -30.21 -1.57
N ALA A 101 -3.77 -30.21 -1.81
CA ALA A 101 -2.85 -29.43 -0.97
C ALA A 101 -3.11 -27.91 -1.10
N PRO A 102 -3.21 -27.33 -2.31
CA PRO A 102 -3.60 -25.92 -2.47
C PRO A 102 -4.95 -25.59 -1.83
N LEU A 103 -5.97 -26.43 -2.05
CA LEU A 103 -7.32 -26.19 -1.53
C LEU A 103 -7.37 -26.24 0.01
N LEU A 104 -6.69 -27.21 0.63
CA LEU A 104 -6.59 -27.30 2.08
C LEU A 104 -5.78 -26.13 2.67
N GLY A 105 -4.71 -25.70 2.00
CA GLY A 105 -3.97 -24.50 2.37
C GLY A 105 -4.84 -23.24 2.36
N PHE A 106 -5.69 -23.10 1.33
CA PHE A 106 -6.65 -22.00 1.22
C PHE A 106 -7.75 -22.07 2.29
N LEU A 107 -8.31 -23.25 2.54
CA LEU A 107 -9.42 -23.44 3.47
C LEU A 107 -9.00 -23.42 4.96
N GLY A 108 -7.74 -23.79 5.25
CA GLY A 108 -7.27 -24.02 6.62
C GLY A 108 -8.12 -25.08 7.32
N GLU A 109 -8.67 -24.72 8.48
CA GLU A 109 -9.53 -25.60 9.29
C GLU A 109 -11.01 -25.60 8.81
N HIS A 110 -11.37 -24.74 7.86
CA HIS A 110 -12.75 -24.62 7.41
C HIS A 110 -13.11 -25.73 6.42
N HIS A 111 -14.30 -26.33 6.59
CA HIS A 111 -14.78 -27.42 5.75
C HIS A 111 -16.16 -27.11 5.17
N PRO A 112 -16.25 -26.29 4.10
CA PRO A 112 -17.51 -25.97 3.44
C PRO A 112 -18.12 -27.20 2.76
N VAL A 113 -19.42 -27.14 2.44
CA VAL A 113 -19.98 -28.17 1.54
C VAL A 113 -19.32 -28.04 0.17
N THR A 114 -18.92 -29.15 -0.43
CA THR A 114 -18.04 -29.13 -1.60
C THR A 114 -18.51 -30.10 -2.66
N THR A 115 -18.53 -29.64 -3.91
CA THR A 115 -18.77 -30.45 -5.10
C THR A 115 -17.55 -30.39 -6.01
N LEU A 116 -16.96 -31.55 -6.31
CA LEU A 116 -15.89 -31.73 -7.30
C LEU A 116 -16.49 -32.36 -8.55
N VAL A 117 -16.29 -31.76 -9.71
CA VAL A 117 -16.78 -32.26 -10.99
C VAL A 117 -15.61 -32.47 -11.96
N PRO A 118 -15.18 -33.71 -12.22
CA PRO A 118 -14.24 -33.99 -13.30
C PRO A 118 -14.88 -33.66 -14.65
N VAL A 119 -14.18 -32.89 -15.49
CA VAL A 119 -14.67 -32.48 -16.81
C VAL A 119 -13.63 -32.78 -17.88
N PRO A 120 -14.04 -33.09 -19.12
CA PRO A 120 -13.09 -33.37 -20.20
C PRO A 120 -12.36 -32.12 -20.70
N LYS A 121 -12.92 -30.93 -20.48
CA LYS A 121 -12.35 -29.63 -20.84
C LYS A 121 -13.11 -28.48 -20.17
N LEU A 122 -12.47 -27.33 -20.05
CA LEU A 122 -13.08 -26.06 -19.67
C LEU A 122 -13.26 -25.15 -20.90
N ALA A 123 -13.81 -23.95 -20.71
CA ALA A 123 -14.12 -23.01 -21.81
C ALA A 123 -12.86 -22.59 -22.59
N LEU A 124 -11.75 -22.41 -21.88
CA LEU A 124 -10.42 -22.17 -22.44
C LEU A 124 -9.60 -23.47 -22.37
N PRO A 125 -9.04 -23.97 -23.49
CA PRO A 125 -8.32 -25.25 -23.54
C PRO A 125 -7.13 -25.37 -22.58
N GLU A 126 -6.46 -24.26 -22.28
CA GLU A 126 -5.29 -24.18 -21.40
C GLU A 126 -5.64 -24.17 -19.90
N ILE A 127 -6.92 -24.02 -19.56
CA ILE A 127 -7.39 -24.01 -18.18
C ILE A 127 -7.78 -25.42 -17.76
N ILE A 128 -7.22 -25.85 -16.63
CA ILE A 128 -7.42 -27.18 -16.05
C ILE A 128 -8.20 -27.16 -14.74
N PHE A 129 -8.39 -25.98 -14.14
CA PHE A 129 -9.08 -25.82 -12.86
C PHE A 129 -9.94 -24.55 -12.84
N GLU A 130 -11.19 -24.71 -12.41
CA GLU A 130 -12.14 -23.61 -12.19
C GLU A 130 -12.87 -23.81 -10.86
N ILE A 131 -12.99 -22.76 -10.04
CA ILE A 131 -13.64 -22.81 -8.73
C ILE A 131 -14.60 -21.64 -8.51
N GLU A 132 -15.78 -21.92 -7.97
CA GLU A 132 -16.75 -20.92 -7.52
C GLU A 132 -17.08 -21.12 -6.03
N ALA A 133 -17.49 -20.05 -5.37
CA ALA A 133 -17.95 -20.07 -3.99
C ALA A 133 -19.28 -19.36 -3.81
N THR A 134 -20.09 -19.89 -2.89
CA THR A 134 -21.17 -19.15 -2.23
C THR A 134 -20.76 -18.93 -0.79
N ALA A 135 -20.69 -17.68 -0.35
CA ALA A 135 -20.39 -17.27 1.01
C ALA A 135 -21.60 -16.57 1.67
N ALA A 136 -21.66 -16.60 2.99
CA ALA A 136 -22.66 -15.90 3.79
C ALA A 136 -21.97 -14.98 4.80
N ILE A 137 -22.15 -13.68 4.62
CA ILE A 137 -21.56 -12.66 5.49
C ILE A 137 -22.58 -12.30 6.59
N PRO A 138 -22.27 -12.52 7.87
CA PRO A 138 -23.16 -12.13 8.95
C PRO A 138 -23.39 -10.62 8.98
N GLN A 139 -24.65 -10.23 9.20
CA GLN A 139 -25.04 -8.83 9.37
C GLN A 139 -25.14 -8.48 10.86
N GLN A 140 -24.51 -7.38 11.25
CA GLN A 140 -24.72 -6.73 12.53
C GLN A 140 -26.10 -6.07 12.54
N GLU A 141 -26.71 -6.01 13.73
CA GLU A 141 -27.94 -5.25 13.93
C GLU A 141 -27.73 -3.77 13.56
N SER A 142 -28.78 -3.15 13.03
CA SER A 142 -28.71 -1.73 12.70
C SER A 142 -28.45 -0.92 13.96
N GLU A 143 -27.37 -0.15 13.95
CA GLU A 143 -26.96 0.67 15.09
C GLU A 143 -27.07 2.16 14.75
N ARG A 144 -27.48 2.97 15.74
CA ARG A 144 -27.46 4.43 15.65
C ARG A 144 -26.27 4.98 16.45
N VAL A 145 -25.31 5.56 15.76
CA VAL A 145 -24.11 6.19 16.33
C VAL A 145 -24.08 7.69 16.01
N ASP A 146 -23.10 8.41 16.53
CA ASP A 146 -22.98 9.84 16.26
C ASP A 146 -22.15 10.06 14.99
N VAL A 147 -21.06 9.31 14.82
CA VAL A 147 -20.18 9.36 13.64
C VAL A 147 -19.79 7.96 13.18
N VAL A 148 -19.85 7.73 11.87
CA VAL A 148 -19.20 6.59 11.21
C VAL A 148 -17.88 7.06 10.59
N VAL A 149 -16.80 6.31 10.77
CA VAL A 149 -15.52 6.52 10.09
C VAL A 149 -15.29 5.37 9.12
N VAL A 150 -15.05 5.69 7.85
CA VAL A 150 -14.79 4.73 6.78
C VAL A 150 -13.29 4.63 6.54
N GLY A 151 -12.70 3.49 6.89
CA GLY A 151 -11.27 3.20 6.80
C GLY A 151 -10.57 3.28 8.15
N ALA A 152 -9.88 2.20 8.54
CA ALA A 152 -9.04 2.09 9.74
C ALA A 152 -7.54 2.21 9.40
N GLY A 153 -7.20 3.13 8.50
CA GLY A 153 -5.83 3.67 8.43
C GLY A 153 -5.56 4.64 9.58
N LEU A 154 -4.33 5.14 9.69
CA LEU A 154 -3.92 6.07 10.77
C LEU A 154 -4.87 7.27 10.93
N SER A 155 -5.18 7.97 9.83
CA SER A 155 -6.05 9.17 9.87
C SER A 155 -7.47 8.84 10.37
N GLY A 156 -8.08 7.75 9.88
CA GLY A 156 -9.41 7.32 10.33
C GLY A 156 -9.42 6.84 11.79
N LEU A 157 -8.41 6.08 12.21
CA LEU A 157 -8.29 5.64 13.60
C LEU A 157 -8.06 6.80 14.57
N GLN A 158 -7.16 7.73 14.22
CA GLN A 158 -6.90 8.92 15.03
C GLN A 158 -8.17 9.77 15.16
N ALA A 159 -8.87 10.02 14.05
CA ALA A 159 -10.16 10.73 14.08
C ALA A 159 -11.19 10.03 14.97
N ALA A 160 -11.29 8.69 14.90
CA ALA A 160 -12.21 7.93 15.74
C ALA A 160 -11.86 8.02 17.23
N VAL A 161 -10.58 7.93 17.58
CA VAL A 161 -10.08 8.08 18.96
C VAL A 161 -10.39 9.48 19.49
N ASP A 162 -10.17 10.52 18.70
CA ASP A 162 -10.43 11.91 19.12
C ASP A 162 -11.92 12.18 19.30
N LEU A 163 -12.77 11.70 18.39
CA LEU A 163 -14.23 11.79 18.51
C LEU A 163 -14.74 11.04 19.75
N GLN A 164 -14.20 9.85 20.03
CA GLN A 164 -14.55 9.09 21.24
C GLN A 164 -14.12 9.84 22.51
N LYS A 165 -12.91 10.43 22.53
CA LYS A 165 -12.43 11.26 23.64
C LYS A 165 -13.29 12.51 23.86
N ALA A 166 -13.90 13.02 22.79
CA ALA A 166 -14.89 14.09 22.86
C ALA A 166 -16.29 13.63 23.33
N GLY A 167 -16.46 12.34 23.69
CA GLY A 167 -17.70 11.78 24.22
C GLY A 167 -18.70 11.32 23.15
N LEU A 168 -18.29 11.24 21.89
CA LEU A 168 -19.16 10.78 20.79
C LEU A 168 -19.10 9.26 20.62
N ARG A 169 -20.22 8.66 20.23
CA ARG A 169 -20.31 7.25 19.86
C ARG A 169 -19.86 7.08 18.42
N VAL A 170 -18.81 6.29 18.22
CA VAL A 170 -18.15 6.13 16.92
C VAL A 170 -18.16 4.68 16.48
N LYS A 171 -18.38 4.47 15.18
CA LYS A 171 -18.14 3.20 14.49
C LYS A 171 -17.08 3.38 13.40
N VAL A 172 -16.05 2.55 13.40
CA VAL A 172 -15.02 2.47 12.37
C VAL A 172 -15.28 1.25 11.51
N LEU A 173 -15.43 1.44 10.20
CA LEU A 173 -15.69 0.37 9.23
C LEU A 173 -14.46 0.21 8.33
N GLU A 174 -13.78 -0.92 8.44
CA GLU A 174 -12.57 -1.25 7.67
C GLU A 174 -12.85 -2.36 6.68
N ALA A 175 -12.41 -2.16 5.44
CA ALA A 175 -12.64 -3.11 4.36
C ALA A 175 -11.82 -4.39 4.52
N ARG A 176 -10.59 -4.28 5.06
CA ARG A 176 -9.68 -5.40 5.28
C ARG A 176 -9.97 -6.15 6.57
N ASP A 177 -9.30 -7.29 6.72
CA ASP A 177 -9.23 -8.07 7.97
C ASP A 177 -8.14 -7.58 8.94
N ARG A 178 -7.57 -6.40 8.68
CA ARG A 178 -6.53 -5.75 9.48
C ARG A 178 -6.72 -4.25 9.51
N VAL A 179 -6.20 -3.60 10.55
CA VAL A 179 -6.03 -2.15 10.56
C VAL A 179 -4.73 -1.73 9.87
N GLY A 180 -4.54 -0.43 9.68
CA GLY A 180 -3.27 0.15 9.26
C GLY A 180 -3.23 0.69 7.85
N GLY A 181 -4.13 0.25 6.97
CA GLY A 181 -4.15 0.68 5.57
C GLY A 181 -2.78 0.48 4.91
N LYS A 182 -2.11 1.60 4.58
CA LYS A 182 -0.77 1.64 3.96
C LYS A 182 0.40 1.48 4.95
N THR A 183 0.11 1.35 6.23
CA THR A 183 1.05 0.83 7.24
C THR A 183 0.76 -0.66 7.39
N TRP A 184 1.70 -1.50 6.94
CA TRP A 184 1.53 -2.94 6.98
C TRP A 184 2.86 -3.61 7.28
N SER A 185 2.89 -4.33 8.39
CA SER A 185 4.03 -5.08 8.88
C SER A 185 3.71 -6.57 8.77
N VAL A 186 4.54 -7.33 8.06
CA VAL A 186 4.36 -8.78 7.86
C VAL A 186 5.43 -9.55 8.63
N PRO A 187 5.14 -10.77 9.12
CA PRO A 187 6.14 -11.61 9.76
C PRO A 187 7.26 -11.97 8.76
N ALA A 188 8.52 -11.90 9.19
CA ALA A 188 9.68 -12.35 8.42
C ALA A 188 10.86 -12.64 9.35
N GLN A 189 11.61 -13.72 9.11
CA GLN A 189 12.78 -14.14 9.92
C GLN A 189 12.56 -14.14 11.45
N GLY A 190 11.34 -14.47 11.92
CA GLY A 190 11.02 -14.46 13.36
C GLY A 190 10.80 -13.07 13.98
N SER A 191 10.82 -12.02 13.17
CA SER A 191 10.47 -10.63 13.50
C SER A 191 9.38 -10.13 12.54
N VAL A 192 9.35 -8.82 12.27
CA VAL A 192 8.46 -8.19 11.28
C VAL A 192 9.25 -7.36 10.28
N CYS A 193 8.67 -7.16 9.08
CA CYS A 193 9.16 -6.20 8.10
C CYS A 193 8.02 -5.34 7.56
N ASP A 194 8.30 -4.05 7.33
CA ASP A 194 7.32 -3.09 6.83
C ASP A 194 7.26 -3.09 5.31
N VAL A 195 6.26 -3.79 4.77
CA VAL A 195 5.92 -3.75 3.34
C VAL A 195 5.16 -2.48 2.95
N GLY A 196 4.61 -1.75 3.94
CA GLY A 196 4.01 -0.42 3.81
C GLY A 196 4.96 0.72 4.17
N ALA A 197 4.46 1.83 4.72
CA ALA A 197 5.31 2.90 5.25
C ALA A 197 6.23 2.36 6.37
N ALA A 198 7.48 2.84 6.44
CA ALA A 198 8.48 2.27 7.35
C ALA A 198 9.23 3.31 8.20
N TRP A 199 9.09 4.61 7.92
CA TRP A 199 9.88 5.65 8.57
C TRP A 199 9.04 6.73 9.25
N ILE A 200 9.57 7.25 10.35
CA ILE A 200 9.12 8.46 11.04
C ILE A 200 10.32 9.40 11.32
N ASN A 201 10.06 10.55 11.93
CA ASN A 201 11.06 11.48 12.43
C ASN A 201 10.66 12.02 13.82
N ASP A 202 11.63 12.34 14.69
CA ASP A 202 11.38 12.86 16.04
C ASP A 202 11.60 14.37 16.19
N THR A 203 12.17 15.05 15.20
CA THR A 203 12.33 16.51 15.16
C THR A 203 11.13 17.23 14.55
N ASN A 204 10.52 16.66 13.50
CA ASN A 204 9.53 17.37 12.67
C ASN A 204 8.27 16.54 12.31
N GLN A 205 8.14 15.31 12.82
CA GLN A 205 6.93 14.50 12.75
C GLN A 205 6.41 14.21 14.16
N SER A 206 5.99 15.29 14.82
CA SER A 206 5.64 15.30 16.24
C SER A 206 4.48 14.37 16.61
N ARG A 207 3.48 14.19 15.73
CA ARG A 207 2.32 13.35 15.99
C ARG A 207 2.72 11.87 16.03
N MET A 208 3.49 11.42 15.04
CA MET A 208 3.97 10.03 15.02
C MET A 208 4.97 9.75 16.13
N PHE A 209 5.88 10.68 16.43
CA PHE A 209 6.80 10.51 17.54
C PHE A 209 6.07 10.43 18.89
N ALA A 210 5.02 11.23 19.09
CA ALA A 210 4.19 11.15 20.28
C ALA A 210 3.46 9.80 20.39
N LEU A 211 3.01 9.21 19.28
CA LEU A 211 2.44 7.85 19.28
C LEU A 211 3.51 6.79 19.60
N ALA A 212 4.74 6.96 19.11
CA ALA A 212 5.83 6.05 19.41
C ALA A 212 6.15 6.04 20.91
N GLN A 213 6.20 7.22 21.52
CA GLN A 213 6.35 7.37 22.97
C GLN A 213 5.15 6.79 23.73
N ARG A 214 3.91 7.09 23.29
CA ARG A 214 2.68 6.62 23.94
C ARG A 214 2.59 5.11 24.00
N TYR A 215 3.01 4.42 22.94
CA TYR A 215 2.97 2.95 22.87
C TYR A 215 4.29 2.28 23.24
N ALA A 216 5.27 3.04 23.75
CA ALA A 216 6.59 2.58 24.13
C ALA A 216 7.26 1.74 23.03
N LEU A 217 7.28 2.28 21.81
CA LEU A 217 7.85 1.64 20.63
C LEU A 217 9.37 1.83 20.59
N ASP A 218 10.09 0.78 20.20
CA ASP A 218 11.55 0.84 20.10
C ASP A 218 11.96 1.41 18.75
N LEU A 219 12.78 2.46 18.80
CA LEU A 219 13.21 3.22 17.65
C LEU A 219 14.57 2.75 17.16
N ILE A 220 14.69 2.63 15.84
CA ILE A 220 15.94 2.27 15.15
C ILE A 220 16.34 3.47 14.28
N VAL A 221 17.53 4.02 14.53
CA VAL A 221 18.10 5.05 13.66
C VAL A 221 18.49 4.43 12.32
N GLN A 222 18.10 5.08 11.23
CA GLN A 222 18.46 4.64 9.88
C GLN A 222 19.99 4.65 9.72
N ASN A 223 20.53 3.54 9.19
CA ASN A 223 21.96 3.43 8.96
C ASN A 223 22.37 4.37 7.81
N THR A 224 23.20 5.35 8.13
CA THR A 224 23.87 6.25 7.18
C THR A 224 25.39 6.10 7.22
N SER A 225 25.90 5.11 7.95
CA SER A 225 27.34 4.87 8.10
C SER A 225 27.89 4.12 6.90
N GLY A 226 28.92 4.69 6.28
CA GLY A 226 29.57 4.16 5.08
C GLY A 226 29.14 4.86 3.80
N ASN A 227 29.46 4.25 2.67
CA ASN A 227 29.23 4.81 1.37
C ASN A 227 27.85 4.44 0.81
N ILE A 228 27.37 5.27 -0.10
CA ILE A 228 26.25 4.97 -1.00
C ILE A 228 26.80 4.50 -2.35
N ILE A 229 25.95 3.91 -3.19
CA ILE A 229 26.27 3.63 -4.60
C ILE A 229 25.26 4.33 -5.50
N VAL A 230 25.75 5.08 -6.47
CA VAL A 230 24.92 5.74 -7.49
C VAL A 230 25.19 5.11 -8.85
N ASP A 231 24.12 4.78 -9.55
CA ASP A 231 24.12 4.06 -10.82
C ASP A 231 23.46 4.92 -11.91
N ASP A 232 24.29 5.46 -12.82
CA ASP A 232 23.94 6.26 -14.02
C ASP A 232 22.75 7.25 -13.87
N GLY A 233 22.63 7.86 -12.70
CA GLY A 233 21.64 8.90 -12.39
C GLY A 233 22.25 10.22 -11.91
N VAL A 234 23.42 10.16 -11.27
CA VAL A 234 24.25 11.30 -10.82
C VAL A 234 25.70 10.81 -10.84
N GLY A 235 26.50 11.26 -11.82
CA GLY A 235 27.81 10.67 -12.08
C GLY A 235 27.70 9.21 -12.55
N LYS A 236 28.76 8.70 -13.17
CA LYS A 236 28.84 7.29 -13.59
C LYS A 236 28.67 6.37 -12.38
N HIS A 237 28.42 5.07 -12.61
CA HIS A 237 28.47 4.02 -11.59
C HIS A 237 29.60 4.24 -10.54
N LYS A 238 29.28 4.84 -9.38
CA LYS A 238 30.25 5.40 -8.40
C LYS A 238 29.79 5.18 -6.96
N THR A 239 30.74 5.34 -6.04
CA THR A 239 30.50 5.29 -4.61
C THR A 239 31.11 6.49 -3.91
N HIS A 240 30.43 7.02 -2.90
CA HIS A 240 30.90 8.12 -2.06
C HIS A 240 30.23 8.06 -0.67
N PRO A 241 30.79 8.73 0.36
CA PRO A 241 30.16 8.80 1.67
C PRO A 241 28.74 9.35 1.60
N TYR A 242 27.86 8.86 2.48
CA TYR A 242 26.50 9.39 2.59
C TYR A 242 26.52 10.90 2.86
N GLY A 243 25.67 11.65 2.15
CA GLY A 243 25.53 13.10 2.33
C GLY A 243 26.55 13.94 1.56
N GLU A 244 27.57 13.32 0.99
CA GLU A 244 28.53 13.99 0.11
C GLU A 244 28.11 13.85 -1.37
N LEU A 245 28.58 14.75 -2.21
CA LEU A 245 28.60 14.57 -3.67
C LEU A 245 30.06 14.78 -4.09
N LEU A 246 30.75 13.70 -4.43
CA LEU A 246 32.14 13.75 -4.87
C LEU A 246 32.18 13.89 -6.40
N ALA A 247 32.81 14.97 -6.86
CA ALA A 247 33.07 15.21 -8.27
C ALA A 247 34.53 14.94 -8.60
N ASP A 248 34.76 14.12 -9.62
CA ASP A 248 36.06 13.98 -10.24
C ASP A 248 36.14 14.90 -11.48
N ALA A 249 37.28 14.94 -12.15
CA ALA A 249 37.45 15.79 -13.33
C ALA A 249 36.44 15.46 -14.45
N ASP A 250 36.05 14.19 -14.60
CA ASP A 250 35.22 13.70 -15.70
C ASP A 250 33.71 13.98 -15.54
N ASP A 251 33.22 14.30 -14.34
CA ASP A 251 31.79 14.50 -14.05
C ASP A 251 31.49 15.81 -13.30
N ARG A 252 32.47 16.70 -13.20
CA ARG A 252 32.34 17.99 -12.52
C ARG A 252 31.17 18.82 -13.05
N GLU A 253 31.07 18.97 -14.37
CA GLU A 253 30.01 19.79 -14.98
C GLU A 253 28.62 19.22 -14.72
N ASP A 254 28.48 17.89 -14.73
CA ASP A 254 27.20 17.24 -14.48
C ASP A 254 26.80 17.37 -13.01
N ILE A 255 27.75 17.24 -12.09
CA ILE A 255 27.51 17.44 -10.65
C ILE A 255 27.19 18.91 -10.35
N GLU A 256 27.89 19.86 -10.95
CA GLU A 256 27.58 21.28 -10.83
C GLU A 256 26.17 21.59 -11.34
N ASP A 257 25.75 20.98 -12.45
CA ASP A 257 24.40 21.12 -12.98
C ASP A 257 23.33 20.50 -12.07
N ILE A 258 23.57 19.30 -11.54
CA ILE A 258 22.70 18.64 -10.57
C ILE A 258 22.53 19.51 -9.32
N VAL A 259 23.63 20.05 -8.79
CA VAL A 259 23.61 20.95 -7.61
C VAL A 259 22.85 22.23 -7.92
N ARG A 260 23.08 22.85 -9.09
CA ARG A 260 22.39 24.06 -9.54
C ARG A 260 20.88 23.85 -9.63
N VAL A 261 20.45 22.82 -10.36
CA VAL A 261 19.03 22.51 -10.57
C VAL A 261 18.36 22.14 -9.25
N ARG A 262 19.02 21.35 -8.39
CA ARG A 262 18.53 21.04 -7.04
C ARG A 262 18.37 22.29 -6.17
N ASN A 263 19.32 23.24 -6.22
CA ASN A 263 19.22 24.47 -5.45
C ASN A 263 18.05 25.34 -5.96
N ILE A 264 17.88 25.47 -7.28
CA ILE A 264 16.71 26.16 -7.86
C ILE A 264 15.41 25.48 -7.42
N PHE A 265 15.38 24.14 -7.43
CA PHE A 265 14.24 23.38 -6.94
C PHE A 265 13.93 23.72 -5.48
N GLU A 266 14.94 23.64 -4.61
CA GLU A 266 14.79 23.88 -3.17
C GLU A 266 14.34 25.32 -2.90
N GLU A 267 14.98 26.31 -3.53
CA GLU A 267 14.62 27.73 -3.40
C GLU A 267 13.19 28.02 -3.89
N THR A 268 12.76 27.38 -4.97
CA THR A 268 11.38 27.51 -5.49
C THR A 268 10.40 26.82 -4.55
N CYS A 269 10.75 25.62 -4.05
CA CYS A 269 9.96 24.86 -3.10
C CYS A 269 9.71 25.67 -1.82
N GLN A 270 10.73 26.36 -1.30
CA GLN A 270 10.61 27.16 -0.09
C GLN A 270 9.68 28.36 -0.22
N GLN A 271 9.41 28.85 -1.44
CA GLN A 271 8.46 29.94 -1.72
C GLN A 271 6.99 29.49 -1.74
N ILE A 272 6.72 28.19 -1.70
CA ILE A 272 5.35 27.68 -1.68
C ILE A 272 4.75 27.85 -0.28
N ASP A 273 3.63 28.58 -0.18
CA ASP A 273 2.70 28.50 0.95
C ASP A 273 1.81 27.26 0.81
N ILE A 274 2.00 26.26 1.68
CA ILE A 274 1.26 24.99 1.71
C ILE A 274 -0.17 25.10 2.26
N SER A 275 -0.50 26.17 2.99
CA SER A 275 -1.85 26.38 3.53
C SER A 275 -2.81 26.94 2.48
N ARG A 276 -2.23 27.66 1.52
CA ARG A 276 -2.90 28.20 0.35
C ARG A 276 -1.99 28.03 -0.85
N PRO A 277 -1.69 26.80 -1.32
CA PRO A 277 -0.83 26.53 -2.48
C PRO A 277 -1.22 27.26 -3.76
N VAL A 278 -2.35 27.98 -3.82
CA VAL A 278 -2.72 28.85 -4.95
C VAL A 278 -2.57 30.36 -4.68
N VAL A 279 -2.56 30.86 -3.44
CA VAL A 279 -2.69 32.32 -3.17
C VAL A 279 -1.39 33.15 -3.07
N SER A 280 -0.20 32.58 -2.84
CA SER A 280 1.06 33.34 -2.90
C SER A 280 1.54 33.52 -4.35
N GLY A 281 1.35 34.72 -4.92
CA GLY A 281 1.86 35.09 -6.25
C GLY A 281 1.19 34.32 -7.41
N THR A 282 0.01 34.79 -7.84
CA THR A 282 -0.88 34.12 -8.81
C THR A 282 -0.22 33.71 -10.13
N ALA A 283 0.76 34.46 -10.64
CA ALA A 283 1.42 34.16 -11.92
C ALA A 283 2.36 32.94 -11.84
N LEU A 284 3.28 32.91 -10.87
CA LEU A 284 4.26 31.83 -10.69
C LEU A 284 3.58 30.46 -10.55
N ARG A 285 2.42 30.41 -9.89
CA ARG A 285 1.72 29.15 -9.59
C ARG A 285 0.87 28.63 -10.73
N GLN A 286 0.20 29.50 -11.51
CA GLN A 286 -0.50 29.03 -12.71
C GLN A 286 0.48 28.47 -13.74
N ASP A 287 1.63 29.12 -13.91
CA ASP A 287 2.65 28.66 -14.84
C ASP A 287 3.25 27.30 -14.41
N LEU A 288 3.54 27.14 -13.11
CA LEU A 288 4.09 25.88 -12.58
C LEU A 288 3.05 24.75 -12.49
N ASP A 289 1.77 25.04 -12.29
CA ASP A 289 0.75 23.98 -12.27
C ASP A 289 0.42 23.51 -13.69
N ASN A 290 0.46 24.38 -14.69
CA ASN A 290 0.12 24.03 -16.08
C ASN A 290 1.22 23.26 -16.83
N ILE A 291 2.38 23.05 -16.21
CA ILE A 291 3.51 22.32 -16.78
C ILE A 291 3.82 21.06 -15.96
N THR A 292 4.36 20.04 -16.61
CA THR A 292 4.84 18.85 -15.92
C THR A 292 6.12 19.15 -15.15
N PHE A 293 6.40 18.38 -14.10
CA PHE A 293 7.64 18.50 -13.35
C PHE A 293 8.87 18.33 -14.26
N GLU A 294 8.84 17.36 -15.18
CA GLU A 294 9.91 17.19 -16.17
C GLU A 294 10.11 18.43 -17.05
N ALA A 295 9.03 18.95 -17.64
CA ALA A 295 9.14 20.07 -18.57
C ALA A 295 9.61 21.35 -17.88
N TRP A 296 9.22 21.57 -16.61
CA TRP A 296 9.78 22.66 -15.81
C TRP A 296 11.28 22.48 -15.56
N VAL A 297 11.72 21.29 -15.13
CA VAL A 297 13.16 21.02 -14.89
C VAL A 297 13.97 21.22 -16.18
N ARG A 298 13.48 20.72 -17.32
CA ARG A 298 14.14 20.94 -18.63
C ARG A 298 14.19 22.42 -19.02
N SER A 299 13.19 23.22 -18.66
CA SER A 299 13.19 24.67 -18.93
C SER A 299 14.31 25.43 -18.22
N LEU A 300 14.91 24.85 -17.17
CA LEU A 300 16.08 25.40 -16.45
C LEU A 300 17.41 25.18 -17.18
N GLY A 301 17.37 24.62 -18.40
CA GLY A 301 18.57 24.29 -19.18
C GLY A 301 19.41 23.19 -18.53
N CYS A 302 18.77 22.20 -17.91
CA CYS A 302 19.46 21.10 -17.23
C CYS A 302 20.03 20.08 -18.22
N ARG A 303 21.04 19.34 -17.78
CA ARG A 303 21.55 18.12 -18.42
C ARG A 303 20.70 16.92 -18.00
N ASP A 304 20.88 15.80 -18.69
CA ASP A 304 20.10 14.59 -18.40
C ASP A 304 20.38 14.01 -17.00
N HIS A 305 21.62 14.13 -16.48
CA HIS A 305 21.94 13.69 -15.12
C HIS A 305 21.16 14.46 -14.04
N ALA A 306 20.96 15.77 -14.20
CA ALA A 306 20.13 16.54 -13.26
C ALA A 306 18.67 16.11 -13.28
N LEU A 307 18.11 15.83 -14.46
CA LEU A 307 16.76 15.29 -14.58
C LEU A 307 16.67 13.86 -14.00
N ASN A 308 17.67 13.00 -14.24
CA ASN A 308 17.71 11.64 -13.72
C ASN A 308 17.73 11.63 -12.18
N ALA A 309 18.53 12.51 -11.55
CA ALA A 309 18.56 12.67 -10.09
C ALA A 309 17.17 12.97 -9.51
N LEU A 310 16.45 13.92 -10.12
CA LEU A 310 15.10 14.31 -9.70
C LEU A 310 14.04 13.26 -10.06
N THR A 311 14.27 12.48 -11.12
CA THR A 311 13.43 11.34 -11.51
C THR A 311 13.48 10.25 -10.45
N ILE A 312 14.67 9.92 -9.94
CA ILE A 312 14.84 8.99 -8.83
C ILE A 312 14.04 9.49 -7.60
N GLY A 313 14.15 10.78 -7.28
CA GLY A 313 13.39 11.40 -6.19
C GLY A 313 11.88 11.30 -6.37
N ALA A 314 11.35 11.69 -7.54
CA ALA A 314 9.93 11.63 -7.84
C ALA A 314 9.37 10.20 -7.79
N ARG A 315 10.10 9.23 -8.38
CA ARG A 315 9.74 7.81 -8.32
C ARG A 315 9.75 7.29 -6.88
N ALA A 316 10.83 7.52 -6.15
CA ALA A 316 10.97 7.04 -4.77
C ALA A 316 9.93 7.66 -3.82
N MET A 317 9.56 8.92 -4.00
CA MET A 317 8.60 9.58 -3.12
C MET A 317 7.15 9.34 -3.51
N LEU A 318 6.82 9.21 -4.79
CA LEU A 318 5.43 9.24 -5.25
C LEU A 318 5.05 8.12 -6.22
N GLY A 319 5.99 7.26 -6.65
CA GLY A 319 5.71 6.15 -7.57
C GLY A 319 5.27 6.60 -8.97
N VAL A 320 5.63 7.82 -9.38
CA VAL A 320 5.23 8.40 -10.67
C VAL A 320 6.43 8.95 -11.43
N GLU A 321 6.28 9.07 -12.75
CA GLU A 321 7.27 9.75 -13.59
C GLU A 321 7.10 11.27 -13.49
N PRO A 322 8.19 12.06 -13.50
CA PRO A 322 8.15 13.52 -13.58
C PRO A 322 7.29 14.08 -14.71
N ARG A 323 7.19 13.36 -15.83
CA ARG A 323 6.38 13.77 -17.00
C ARG A 323 4.87 13.66 -16.81
N ASP A 324 4.39 12.95 -15.79
CA ASP A 324 2.95 12.83 -15.53
C ASP A 324 2.51 13.38 -14.16
N MET A 325 3.26 14.36 -13.64
CA MET A 325 2.95 15.11 -12.42
C MET A 325 3.11 16.61 -12.64
N SER A 326 2.27 17.44 -12.02
CA SER A 326 2.41 18.91 -12.01
C SER A 326 3.70 19.33 -11.29
N ALA A 327 4.42 20.32 -11.84
CA ALA A 327 5.59 20.87 -11.17
C ALA A 327 5.21 21.54 -9.84
N LEU A 328 4.12 22.30 -9.82
CA LEU A 328 3.60 22.92 -8.60
C LEU A 328 3.22 21.87 -7.55
N PHE A 329 2.56 20.79 -7.94
CA PHE A 329 2.18 19.72 -7.02
C PHE A 329 3.40 19.11 -6.32
N PHE A 330 4.48 18.84 -7.07
CA PHE A 330 5.66 18.24 -6.46
C PHE A 330 6.42 19.20 -5.56
N LEU A 331 6.46 20.50 -5.90
CA LEU A 331 7.02 21.55 -5.05
C LEU A 331 6.23 21.71 -3.75
N ASP A 332 4.89 21.72 -3.83
CA ASP A 332 3.98 21.74 -2.66
C ASP A 332 4.16 20.51 -1.78
N TYR A 333 4.21 19.32 -2.39
CA TYR A 333 4.48 18.06 -1.71
C TYR A 333 5.83 18.11 -0.97
N CYS A 334 6.89 18.57 -1.65
CA CYS A 334 8.21 18.71 -1.04
C CYS A 334 8.21 19.73 0.11
N LYS A 335 7.52 20.85 -0.06
CA LYS A 335 7.44 21.91 0.95
C LYS A 335 6.67 21.45 2.17
N ALA A 336 5.63 20.62 2.00
CA ALA A 336 4.85 20.05 3.10
C ALA A 336 5.71 19.25 4.08
N GLY A 337 6.79 18.61 3.62
CA GLY A 337 7.78 17.93 4.46
C GLY A 337 9.02 18.78 4.79
N GLY A 338 8.99 20.10 4.58
CA GLY A 338 10.09 21.02 4.91
C GLY A 338 11.11 21.27 3.80
N GLY A 339 10.93 20.68 2.61
CA GLY A 339 11.82 20.85 1.45
C GLY A 339 12.29 19.52 0.86
N TYR A 340 12.78 19.55 -0.39
CA TYR A 340 13.23 18.34 -1.09
C TYR A 340 14.38 17.65 -0.38
N MET A 341 15.33 18.45 0.11
CA MET A 341 16.51 17.94 0.80
C MET A 341 16.17 17.22 2.11
N LEU A 342 15.17 17.71 2.85
CA LEU A 342 14.72 17.09 4.08
C LEU A 342 13.93 15.81 3.79
N MET A 343 13.00 15.88 2.83
CA MET A 343 12.15 14.74 2.49
C MET A 343 12.91 13.52 1.97
N ARG A 344 14.08 13.71 1.34
CA ARG A 344 14.92 12.62 0.83
C ARG A 344 16.01 12.13 1.79
N SER A 345 16.10 12.72 2.99
CA SER A 345 17.23 12.50 3.91
C SER A 345 16.93 11.41 4.95
N ASP A 346 17.99 10.69 5.31
CA ASP A 346 18.04 9.61 6.30
C ASP A 346 18.59 10.09 7.65
N CYS A 347 19.11 11.33 7.68
CA CYS A 347 19.72 11.90 8.88
C CYS A 347 18.65 12.42 9.85
N LYS A 348 19.10 12.95 11.00
CA LYS A 348 18.28 13.42 12.14
C LYS A 348 16.98 14.13 11.77
N ASP A 349 17.00 15.06 10.82
CA ASP A 349 15.82 15.85 10.45
C ASP A 349 15.11 15.32 9.20
N GLY A 350 15.63 14.26 8.60
CA GLY A 350 15.15 13.72 7.34
C GLY A 350 13.92 12.83 7.45
N GLY A 351 13.18 12.71 6.36
CA GLY A 351 11.96 11.89 6.29
C GLY A 351 12.17 10.39 6.49
N GLN A 352 13.41 9.91 6.45
CA GLN A 352 13.77 8.50 6.65
C GLN A 352 14.64 8.25 7.89
N TYR A 353 14.51 9.07 8.94
CA TYR A 353 15.41 9.02 10.09
C TYR A 353 15.22 7.81 11.02
N LEU A 354 13.97 7.50 11.40
CA LEU A 354 13.67 6.48 12.41
C LEU A 354 12.76 5.39 11.84
N ARG A 355 13.05 4.13 12.18
CA ARG A 355 12.16 2.98 11.99
C ARG A 355 11.70 2.43 13.33
N ILE A 356 10.68 1.57 13.28
CA ILE A 356 10.09 0.94 14.46
C ILE A 356 10.43 -0.55 14.47
N THR A 357 11.06 -1.03 15.54
CA THR A 357 11.42 -2.46 15.69
C THR A 357 10.19 -3.36 15.55
N GLN A 358 9.07 -2.95 16.13
CA GLN A 358 7.80 -3.69 16.09
C GLN A 358 6.96 -3.45 14.81
N GLY A 359 7.50 -2.74 13.83
CA GLY A 359 6.83 -2.37 12.59
C GLY A 359 5.84 -1.20 12.74
N THR A 360 5.63 -0.43 11.67
CA THR A 360 4.77 0.78 11.72
C THR A 360 3.28 0.47 11.87
N GLN A 361 2.83 -0.75 11.55
CA GLN A 361 1.43 -1.13 11.78
C GLN A 361 1.07 -1.11 13.28
N SER A 362 2.07 -1.16 14.16
CA SER A 362 1.88 -1.03 15.61
C SER A 362 1.18 0.26 16.03
N PHE A 363 1.38 1.37 15.32
CA PHE A 363 0.67 2.63 15.58
C PHE A 363 -0.84 2.47 15.42
N SER A 364 -1.25 1.81 14.33
CA SER A 364 -2.66 1.59 14.03
C SER A 364 -3.28 0.58 14.98
N ARG A 365 -2.53 -0.46 15.38
CA ARG A 365 -2.99 -1.42 16.40
C ARG A 365 -3.13 -0.76 17.77
N GLY A 366 -2.21 0.14 18.14
CA GLY A 366 -2.29 0.95 19.35
C GLY A 366 -3.54 1.83 19.38
N LEU A 367 -3.79 2.59 18.30
CA LEU A 367 -4.99 3.43 18.19
C LEU A 367 -6.28 2.60 18.20
N ALA A 368 -6.30 1.46 17.50
CA ALA A 368 -7.46 0.56 17.51
C ALA A 368 -7.75 0.00 18.91
N ALA A 369 -6.72 -0.26 19.72
CA ALA A 369 -6.87 -0.72 21.10
C ALA A 369 -7.39 0.36 22.06
N GLU A 370 -7.30 1.65 21.71
CA GLU A 370 -7.91 2.76 22.49
C GLU A 370 -9.43 2.87 22.26
N LEU A 371 -9.96 2.27 21.19
CA LEU A 371 -11.39 2.32 20.88
C LEU A 371 -12.20 1.44 21.82
N ALA A 372 -13.43 1.87 22.11
CA ALA A 372 -14.36 1.08 22.90
C ALA A 372 -14.66 -0.28 22.23
N PRO A 373 -14.88 -1.36 23.01
CA PRO A 373 -15.22 -2.66 22.46
C PRO A 373 -16.42 -2.57 21.51
N GLY A 374 -16.27 -3.15 20.32
CA GLY A 374 -17.31 -3.13 19.27
C GLY A 374 -17.34 -1.84 18.42
N SER A 375 -16.49 -0.84 18.68
CA SER A 375 -16.41 0.36 17.82
C SER A 375 -15.72 0.11 16.49
N LEU A 376 -14.92 -0.95 16.34
CA LEU A 376 -14.23 -1.29 15.08
C LEU A 376 -14.83 -2.55 14.46
N VAL A 377 -15.15 -2.47 13.17
CA VAL A 377 -15.67 -3.60 12.38
C VAL A 377 -14.78 -3.80 11.16
N LEU A 378 -14.03 -4.91 11.17
CA LEU A 378 -13.19 -5.35 10.06
C LEU A 378 -14.02 -6.10 9.01
N GLN A 379 -13.43 -6.33 7.83
CA GLN A 379 -14.05 -7.01 6.69
C GLN A 379 -15.42 -6.44 6.34
N SER A 380 -15.56 -5.12 6.43
CA SER A 380 -16.81 -4.40 6.31
C SER A 380 -16.69 -3.26 5.29
N PRO A 381 -16.33 -3.55 4.02
CA PRO A 381 -16.25 -2.52 3.00
C PRO A 381 -17.57 -1.76 2.90
N VAL A 382 -17.49 -0.43 2.94
CA VAL A 382 -18.63 0.46 2.77
C VAL A 382 -18.96 0.53 1.30
N ARG A 383 -20.25 0.35 0.97
CA ARG A 383 -20.75 0.33 -0.41
C ARG A 383 -21.60 1.52 -0.75
N CYS A 384 -22.34 2.04 0.23
CA CYS A 384 -23.23 3.16 0.00
C CYS A 384 -23.26 4.09 1.22
N ILE A 385 -23.24 5.39 0.94
CA ILE A 385 -23.43 6.47 1.91
C ILE A 385 -24.60 7.32 1.43
N GLU A 386 -25.71 7.26 2.15
CA GLU A 386 -26.94 7.98 1.83
C GLU A 386 -27.20 9.08 2.86
N GLN A 387 -27.32 10.32 2.43
CA GLN A 387 -27.71 11.44 3.30
C GLN A 387 -29.24 11.51 3.34
N ARG A 388 -29.86 11.19 4.48
CA ARG A 388 -31.32 11.14 4.67
C ARG A 388 -31.75 12.02 5.85
N GLY A 389 -32.84 12.77 5.69
CA GLY A 389 -33.65 13.37 6.78
C GLY A 389 -32.95 13.65 8.12
N GLY A 390 -31.95 14.54 8.13
CA GLY A 390 -31.24 14.97 9.35
C GLY A 390 -29.95 14.20 9.71
N GLY A 391 -29.61 13.13 9.00
CA GLY A 391 -28.41 12.31 9.25
C GLY A 391 -27.86 11.64 7.98
N VAL A 392 -27.14 10.54 8.18
CA VAL A 392 -26.56 9.69 7.13
C VAL A 392 -26.79 8.23 7.46
N ARG A 393 -27.08 7.43 6.43
CA ARG A 393 -27.11 5.98 6.48
C ARG A 393 -25.89 5.44 5.75
N VAL A 394 -25.10 4.61 6.41
CA VAL A 394 -23.91 3.97 5.85
C VAL A 394 -24.16 2.48 5.73
N VAL A 395 -24.13 1.96 4.50
CA VAL A 395 -24.33 0.54 4.19
C VAL A 395 -22.97 -0.09 3.89
N SER A 396 -22.68 -1.18 4.59
CA SER A 396 -21.43 -1.93 4.47
C SER A 396 -21.68 -3.43 4.35
N ALA A 397 -20.64 -4.20 4.06
CA ALA A 397 -20.78 -5.66 3.94
C ALA A 397 -21.32 -6.35 5.20
N ARG A 398 -21.08 -5.79 6.39
CA ARG A 398 -21.47 -6.41 7.68
C ARG A 398 -22.57 -5.67 8.42
N GLY A 399 -23.26 -4.72 7.78
CA GLY A 399 -24.40 -4.07 8.41
C GLY A 399 -24.68 -2.67 7.88
N THR A 400 -25.75 -2.09 8.41
CA THR A 400 -26.21 -0.72 8.11
C THR A 400 -26.18 0.13 9.38
N TYR A 401 -25.61 1.32 9.28
CA TYR A 401 -25.40 2.22 10.41
C TYR A 401 -26.08 3.56 10.13
N GLU A 402 -26.85 4.05 11.10
CA GLU A 402 -27.43 5.39 11.08
C GLU A 402 -26.53 6.33 11.90
N ALA A 403 -26.13 7.46 11.34
CA ALA A 403 -25.24 8.41 12.00
C ALA A 403 -25.62 9.87 11.74
N SER A 404 -25.08 10.78 12.54
CA SER A 404 -25.28 12.22 12.32
C SER A 404 -24.35 12.75 11.22
N ARG A 405 -23.14 12.19 11.13
CA ARG A 405 -22.09 12.51 10.15
C ARG A 405 -21.27 11.26 9.81
N VAL A 406 -20.55 11.33 8.70
CA VAL A 406 -19.56 10.31 8.30
C VAL A 406 -18.24 10.97 7.95
N ILE A 407 -17.14 10.33 8.34
CA ILE A 407 -15.79 10.66 7.91
C ILE A 407 -15.32 9.59 6.93
N VAL A 408 -14.88 9.99 5.75
CA VAL A 408 -14.31 9.11 4.73
C VAL A 408 -12.79 9.29 4.77
N SER A 409 -12.07 8.22 5.12
CA SER A 409 -10.61 8.19 5.28
C SER A 409 -9.95 7.22 4.28
N VAL A 410 -10.44 7.18 3.04
CA VAL A 410 -9.86 6.40 1.94
C VAL A 410 -9.24 7.34 0.90
N PRO A 411 -8.20 6.91 0.14
CA PRO A 411 -7.59 7.75 -0.87
C PRO A 411 -8.60 8.27 -1.90
N THR A 412 -8.42 9.51 -2.40
CA THR A 412 -9.36 10.12 -3.36
C THR A 412 -9.77 9.24 -4.56
N PRO A 413 -8.90 8.42 -5.20
CA PRO A 413 -9.34 7.55 -6.30
C PRO A 413 -10.34 6.47 -5.88
N LEU A 414 -10.37 6.11 -4.59
CA LEU A 414 -11.27 5.10 -4.03
C LEU A 414 -12.66 5.66 -3.71
N TYR A 415 -12.93 6.95 -3.87
CA TYR A 415 -14.29 7.48 -3.70
C TYR A 415 -15.27 6.82 -4.68
N ARG A 416 -14.82 6.39 -5.86
CA ARG A 416 -15.66 5.66 -6.84
C ARG A 416 -16.11 4.26 -6.36
N GLU A 417 -15.46 3.71 -5.35
CA GLU A 417 -15.82 2.41 -4.76
C GLU A 417 -17.04 2.50 -3.82
N ILE A 418 -17.46 3.73 -3.50
CA ILE A 418 -18.58 4.04 -2.62
C ILE A 418 -19.63 4.79 -3.42
N GLU A 419 -20.86 4.27 -3.42
CA GLU A 419 -22.01 5.00 -3.93
C GLU A 419 -22.40 6.11 -2.95
N PHE A 420 -22.59 7.33 -3.45
CA PHE A 420 -23.07 8.46 -2.67
C PHE A 420 -24.45 8.89 -3.13
N SER A 421 -25.39 9.02 -2.19
CA SER A 421 -26.75 9.50 -2.46
C SER A 421 -27.11 10.67 -1.53
N PRO A 422 -27.33 11.90 -2.04
CA PRO A 422 -27.11 12.30 -3.43
C PRO A 422 -25.63 12.16 -3.84
N PRO A 423 -25.33 12.12 -5.15
CA PRO A 423 -23.96 12.08 -5.63
C PRO A 423 -23.10 13.20 -5.03
N LEU A 424 -21.80 12.94 -4.85
CA LEU A 424 -20.86 13.98 -4.44
C LEU A 424 -20.87 15.15 -5.46
N PRO A 425 -20.53 16.38 -5.04
CA PRO A 425 -20.41 17.51 -5.95
C PRO A 425 -19.53 17.17 -7.15
N ALA A 426 -19.93 17.61 -8.34
CA ALA A 426 -19.28 17.23 -9.60
C ALA A 426 -17.75 17.45 -9.58
N MET A 427 -17.28 18.59 -9.05
CA MET A 427 -15.84 18.86 -8.94
C MET A 427 -15.10 17.87 -8.03
N LYS A 428 -15.76 17.31 -7.00
CA LYS A 428 -15.14 16.32 -6.12
C LYS A 428 -15.03 14.95 -6.80
N MET A 429 -16.03 14.57 -7.59
CA MET A 429 -15.97 13.36 -8.41
C MET A 429 -14.95 13.49 -9.55
N ASP A 430 -14.89 14.65 -10.19
CA ASP A 430 -13.89 14.98 -11.22
C ASP A 430 -12.46 14.91 -10.66
N MET A 431 -12.23 15.50 -9.48
CA MET A 431 -10.96 15.37 -8.76
C MET A 431 -10.61 13.91 -8.46
N ALA A 432 -11.54 13.14 -7.87
CA ALA A 432 -11.33 11.75 -7.52
C ALA A 432 -10.95 10.89 -8.74
N ALA A 433 -11.62 11.11 -9.88
CA ALA A 433 -11.34 10.43 -11.14
C ALA A 433 -10.02 10.87 -11.80
N SER A 434 -9.58 12.11 -11.54
CA SER A 434 -8.37 12.69 -12.14
C SER A 434 -7.10 12.40 -11.35
N THR A 435 -7.19 12.22 -10.03
CA THR A 435 -6.03 11.86 -9.20
C THR A 435 -5.67 10.40 -9.39
N ARG A 436 -4.37 10.07 -9.35
CA ARG A 436 -3.88 8.69 -9.45
C ARG A 436 -2.93 8.36 -8.32
N LEU A 437 -2.87 7.09 -7.95
CA LEU A 437 -1.85 6.59 -7.03
C LEU A 437 -0.61 6.16 -7.80
N GLY A 438 0.54 6.27 -7.14
CA GLY A 438 1.81 5.84 -7.71
C GLY A 438 1.92 4.33 -7.83
N ASP A 439 2.73 3.92 -8.81
CA ASP A 439 3.17 2.56 -8.99
C ASP A 439 4.30 2.25 -8.02
N TYR A 440 4.02 1.39 -7.03
CA TYR A 440 4.88 1.26 -5.86
C TYR A 440 4.94 -0.18 -5.37
N CYS A 441 6.09 -0.81 -5.55
CA CYS A 441 6.36 -2.16 -5.08
C CYS A 441 7.60 -2.17 -4.17
N LYS A 442 7.62 -3.12 -3.24
CA LYS A 442 8.79 -3.41 -2.41
C LYS A 442 9.17 -4.86 -2.59
N MET A 443 10.48 -5.09 -2.70
CA MET A 443 11.07 -6.41 -2.50
C MET A 443 12.11 -6.29 -1.38
N ILE A 444 11.90 -7.02 -0.29
CA ILE A 444 12.77 -7.02 0.88
C ILE A 444 13.57 -8.31 0.83
N VAL A 445 14.88 -8.18 0.65
CA VAL A 445 15.79 -9.33 0.49
C VAL A 445 16.57 -9.51 1.79
N PHE A 446 16.36 -10.66 2.44
CA PHE A 446 16.98 -10.99 3.71
C PHE A 446 18.25 -11.80 3.50
N TYR A 447 19.26 -11.55 4.33
CA TYR A 447 20.55 -12.23 4.29
C TYR A 447 20.94 -12.71 5.69
N LYS A 448 21.87 -13.67 5.74
CA LYS A 448 22.43 -14.19 6.99
C LYS A 448 23.35 -13.18 7.69
N THR A 449 24.01 -12.32 6.93
CA THR A 449 24.90 -11.25 7.43
C THR A 449 24.66 -9.96 6.63
N PRO A 450 24.92 -8.78 7.21
CA PRO A 450 24.81 -7.51 6.51
C PRO A 450 26.08 -7.27 5.68
N TRP A 451 26.33 -8.12 4.68
CA TRP A 451 27.57 -8.14 3.89
C TRP A 451 27.93 -6.80 3.23
N TRP A 452 26.96 -5.92 3.00
CA TRP A 452 27.20 -4.55 2.49
C TRP A 452 27.84 -3.65 3.56
N ARG A 453 27.41 -3.75 4.83
CA ARG A 453 27.99 -3.00 5.95
C ARG A 453 29.44 -3.42 6.20
N GLU A 454 29.70 -4.73 6.17
CA GLU A 454 31.04 -5.32 6.33
C GLU A 454 32.04 -4.83 5.27
N GLN A 455 31.52 -4.35 4.13
CA GLN A 455 32.29 -3.83 3.00
C GLN A 455 32.22 -2.30 2.88
N GLY A 456 31.74 -1.62 3.93
CA GLY A 456 31.77 -0.15 4.03
C GLY A 456 30.59 0.57 3.37
N PHE A 457 29.48 -0.10 3.08
CA PHE A 457 28.28 0.50 2.50
C PHE A 457 27.15 0.64 3.52
N CYS A 458 26.43 1.76 3.46
CA CYS A 458 25.26 1.99 4.32
C CYS A 458 23.99 1.26 3.84
N GLY A 459 24.02 0.69 2.63
CA GLY A 459 22.89 0.01 1.99
C GLY A 459 21.94 0.93 1.22
N LEU A 460 22.28 2.21 1.06
CA LEU A 460 21.58 3.11 0.13
C LEU A 460 22.20 3.01 -1.27
N THR A 461 21.35 2.69 -2.25
CA THR A 461 21.68 2.83 -3.67
C THR A 461 20.70 3.75 -4.38
N GLN A 462 21.11 4.37 -5.48
CA GLN A 462 20.26 5.19 -6.32
C GLN A 462 20.49 4.82 -7.79
N SER A 463 19.42 4.54 -8.54
CA SER A 463 19.48 4.19 -9.95
C SER A 463 18.29 4.75 -10.71
N CYS A 464 18.54 5.31 -11.90
CA CYS A 464 17.47 5.68 -12.83
C CYS A 464 17.01 4.45 -13.67
N HIS A 465 17.78 3.37 -13.62
CA HIS A 465 17.52 2.10 -14.29
C HIS A 465 16.79 1.12 -13.37
N GLY A 466 15.95 0.29 -13.95
CA GLY A 466 15.13 -0.67 -13.21
C GLY A 466 15.85 -2.01 -12.91
N PRO A 467 15.17 -2.90 -12.16
CA PRO A 467 13.82 -2.70 -11.60
C PRO A 467 13.71 -1.70 -10.43
N PHE A 468 14.63 -1.66 -9.46
CA PHE A 468 14.53 -0.75 -8.31
C PHE A 468 15.24 0.59 -8.54
N ALA A 469 14.64 1.68 -8.05
CA ALA A 469 15.22 3.02 -8.11
C ALA A 469 16.12 3.31 -6.90
N VAL A 470 15.76 2.79 -5.72
CA VAL A 470 16.55 2.92 -4.50
C VAL A 470 16.56 1.64 -3.69
N THR A 471 17.63 1.40 -2.94
CA THR A 471 17.66 0.42 -1.86
C THR A 471 17.89 1.12 -0.53
N ARG A 472 17.46 0.50 0.57
CA ARG A 472 17.77 0.95 1.93
C ARG A 472 18.04 -0.24 2.81
N ASP A 473 19.00 -0.09 3.71
CA ASP A 473 19.22 -1.03 4.80
C ASP A 473 18.06 -0.98 5.80
N THR A 474 17.35 -2.10 5.92
CA THR A 474 16.22 -2.26 6.84
C THR A 474 16.47 -3.30 7.92
N SER A 475 17.74 -3.62 8.18
CA SER A 475 18.15 -4.60 9.19
C SER A 475 17.74 -4.19 10.60
N VAL A 476 17.51 -5.18 11.46
CA VAL A 476 17.26 -5.05 12.89
C VAL A 476 18.29 -5.90 13.62
N ASP A 477 19.36 -5.27 14.09
CA ASP A 477 20.51 -5.98 14.66
C ASP A 477 20.14 -6.79 15.91
N ALA A 478 19.21 -6.27 16.74
CA ALA A 478 18.72 -6.95 17.95
C ALA A 478 18.05 -8.30 17.65
N ASP A 479 17.48 -8.44 16.44
CA ASP A 479 16.77 -9.64 16.01
C ASP A 479 17.64 -10.55 15.11
N GLY A 480 18.88 -10.16 14.80
CA GLY A 480 19.71 -10.84 13.80
C GLY A 480 19.12 -10.79 12.39
N HIS A 481 18.24 -9.82 12.12
CA HIS A 481 17.58 -9.62 10.84
C HIS A 481 18.42 -8.67 9.99
N TYR A 482 18.97 -9.14 8.88
CA TYR A 482 19.71 -8.30 7.93
C TYR A 482 18.99 -8.25 6.59
N SER A 483 18.59 -7.05 6.14
CA SER A 483 17.83 -6.91 4.91
C SER A 483 18.12 -5.63 4.13
N LEU A 484 18.01 -5.75 2.81
CA LEU A 484 17.91 -4.62 1.88
C LEU A 484 16.47 -4.54 1.38
N THR A 485 15.81 -3.41 1.61
CA THR A 485 14.53 -3.10 0.98
C THR A 485 14.79 -2.41 -0.36
N CYS A 486 14.39 -3.06 -1.45
CA CYS A 486 14.43 -2.54 -2.81
C CYS A 486 13.09 -1.89 -3.17
N PHE A 487 13.13 -0.64 -3.66
CA PHE A 487 11.98 0.15 -4.06
C PHE A 487 11.82 0.11 -5.58
N ILE A 488 10.86 -0.68 -6.06
CA ILE A 488 10.53 -0.78 -7.48
C ILE A 488 9.35 0.17 -7.71
N VAL A 489 9.61 1.30 -8.37
CA VAL A 489 8.70 2.46 -8.38
C VAL A 489 8.61 3.13 -9.76
N GLY A 490 7.44 3.67 -10.11
CA GLY A 490 7.21 4.36 -11.38
C GLY A 490 7.14 3.40 -12.57
N GLN A 491 7.64 3.83 -13.73
CA GLN A 491 7.64 3.01 -14.96
C GLN A 491 8.37 1.67 -14.79
N PRO A 492 9.56 1.59 -14.14
CA PRO A 492 10.20 0.31 -13.84
C PRO A 492 9.31 -0.68 -13.09
N ALA A 493 8.42 -0.20 -12.20
CA ALA A 493 7.47 -1.06 -11.51
C ALA A 493 6.43 -1.65 -12.45
N ARG A 494 5.91 -0.85 -13.39
CA ARG A 494 4.96 -1.33 -14.41
C ARG A 494 5.56 -2.45 -15.25
N ASP A 495 6.79 -2.24 -15.71
CA ASP A 495 7.48 -3.22 -16.55
C ASP A 495 7.82 -4.49 -15.73
N TRP A 496 8.26 -4.33 -14.49
CA TRP A 496 8.59 -5.42 -13.58
C TRP A 496 7.36 -6.26 -13.18
N MET A 497 6.18 -5.66 -13.03
CA MET A 497 4.94 -6.37 -12.71
C MET A 497 4.45 -7.30 -13.83
N LEU A 498 4.92 -7.11 -15.08
CA LEU A 498 4.61 -7.99 -16.21
C LEU A 498 5.42 -9.30 -16.19
N LEU A 499 6.44 -9.38 -15.32
CA LEU A 499 7.27 -10.57 -15.18
C LEU A 499 6.58 -11.60 -14.26
N THR A 500 6.93 -12.88 -14.44
CA THR A 500 6.52 -13.94 -13.52
C THR A 500 7.18 -13.72 -12.14
N PRO A 501 6.62 -14.25 -11.03
CA PRO A 501 7.24 -14.07 -9.71
C PRO A 501 8.72 -14.50 -9.62
N PRO A 502 9.16 -15.65 -10.21
CA PRO A 502 10.58 -16.00 -10.25
C PRO A 502 11.44 -15.02 -11.06
N ASP A 503 10.92 -14.50 -12.17
CA ASP A 503 11.64 -13.52 -12.99
C ASP A 503 11.74 -12.16 -12.30
N ARG A 504 10.72 -11.78 -11.52
CA ARG A 504 10.72 -10.59 -10.67
C ARG A 504 11.80 -10.64 -9.61
N GLU A 505 11.89 -11.77 -8.90
CA GLU A 505 12.95 -12.05 -7.93
C GLU A 505 14.33 -11.96 -8.59
N LYS A 506 14.51 -12.68 -9.70
CA LYS A 506 15.76 -12.69 -10.46
C LYS A 506 16.18 -11.29 -10.89
N ALA A 507 15.25 -10.48 -11.41
CA ALA A 507 15.55 -9.12 -11.87
C ALA A 507 16.09 -8.23 -10.74
N VAL A 508 15.55 -8.35 -9.51
CA VAL A 508 16.03 -7.59 -8.35
C VAL A 508 17.41 -8.08 -7.92
N LEU A 509 17.62 -9.40 -7.82
CA LEU A 509 18.92 -9.97 -7.43
C LEU A 509 20.01 -9.65 -8.45
N ASP A 510 19.70 -9.71 -9.75
CA ASP A 510 20.62 -9.33 -10.83
C ASP A 510 21.01 -7.85 -10.72
N GLN A 511 20.06 -6.96 -10.41
CA GLN A 511 20.38 -5.54 -10.22
C GLN A 511 21.20 -5.29 -8.94
N ILE A 512 20.94 -6.01 -7.84
CA ILE A 512 21.81 -5.95 -6.64
C ILE A 512 23.24 -6.36 -7.02
N ALA A 513 23.40 -7.49 -7.70
CA ALA A 513 24.72 -7.98 -8.13
C ALA A 513 25.42 -7.00 -9.09
N ARG A 514 24.66 -6.40 -10.03
CA ARG A 514 25.18 -5.39 -10.96
C ARG A 514 25.62 -4.12 -10.24
N ILE A 515 24.83 -3.65 -9.27
CA ILE A 515 25.10 -2.36 -8.61
C ILE A 515 26.21 -2.48 -7.57
N PHE A 516 26.18 -3.52 -6.74
CA PHE A 516 27.17 -3.72 -5.69
C PHE A 516 28.44 -4.40 -6.19
N GLY A 517 28.36 -5.27 -7.20
CA GLY A 517 29.46 -6.13 -7.65
C GLY A 517 30.77 -5.41 -7.98
N PRO A 518 30.76 -4.22 -8.59
CA PRO A 518 32.00 -3.47 -8.85
C PRO A 518 32.72 -2.97 -7.60
N PHE A 519 32.02 -2.86 -6.46
CA PHE A 519 32.56 -2.30 -5.22
C PHE A 519 32.56 -3.27 -4.03
N ALA A 520 31.79 -4.35 -4.12
CA ALA A 520 31.59 -5.33 -3.06
C ALA A 520 31.44 -6.74 -3.64
N LYS A 521 31.86 -7.74 -2.86
CA LYS A 521 31.57 -9.14 -3.12
C LYS A 521 30.11 -9.43 -2.78
N VAL A 522 29.34 -9.85 -3.77
CA VAL A 522 27.91 -10.22 -3.65
C VAL A 522 27.77 -11.74 -3.86
N ASP A 523 28.14 -12.53 -2.86
CA ASP A 523 28.05 -14.00 -2.88
C ASP A 523 27.07 -14.58 -1.83
N ALA A 524 26.51 -13.72 -0.99
CA ALA A 524 25.52 -14.11 -0.01
C ALA A 524 24.20 -14.49 -0.69
N LYS A 525 23.71 -15.71 -0.43
CA LYS A 525 22.39 -16.13 -0.88
C LYS A 525 21.31 -15.51 0.01
N PRO A 526 20.20 -15.00 -0.57
CA PRO A 526 19.04 -14.62 0.21
C PRO A 526 18.52 -15.79 1.06
N VAL A 527 18.12 -15.50 2.30
CA VAL A 527 17.50 -16.50 3.20
C VAL A 527 15.97 -16.45 3.13
N GLU A 528 15.41 -15.30 2.78
CA GLU A 528 13.98 -15.05 2.59
C GLU A 528 13.83 -13.82 1.70
N ILE A 529 12.76 -13.77 0.91
CA ILE A 529 12.39 -12.61 0.09
C ILE A 529 10.91 -12.35 0.30
N VAL A 530 10.59 -11.11 0.66
CA VAL A 530 9.21 -10.64 0.83
C VAL A 530 8.89 -9.64 -0.26
N GLU A 531 7.84 -9.91 -1.02
CA GLU A 531 7.35 -9.07 -2.11
C GLU A 531 6.01 -8.42 -1.72
N GLN A 532 5.86 -7.13 -2.03
CA GLN A 532 4.57 -6.44 -1.98
C GLN A 532 4.36 -5.54 -3.19
N ILE A 533 3.23 -5.71 -3.86
CA ILE A 533 2.78 -4.90 -5.01
C ILE A 533 1.52 -4.13 -4.59
N TRP A 534 1.64 -2.82 -4.32
CA TRP A 534 0.51 -2.03 -3.79
C TRP A 534 -0.61 -1.77 -4.79
N GLN A 535 -0.34 -1.90 -6.09
CA GLN A 535 -1.34 -1.77 -7.15
C GLN A 535 -2.32 -2.96 -7.16
N ASN A 536 -1.88 -4.13 -6.67
CA ASN A 536 -2.71 -5.32 -6.57
C ASN A 536 -3.61 -5.32 -5.32
N GLU A 537 -3.44 -4.35 -4.41
CA GLU A 537 -4.25 -4.22 -3.21
C GLU A 537 -5.59 -3.55 -3.52
N GLN A 538 -6.70 -4.30 -3.48
CA GLN A 538 -8.06 -3.81 -3.77
C GLN A 538 -8.41 -2.49 -3.08
N TRP A 539 -8.05 -2.37 -1.79
CA TRP A 539 -8.40 -1.26 -0.92
C TRP A 539 -7.24 -0.27 -0.73
N SER A 540 -6.26 -0.28 -1.65
CA SER A 540 -5.23 0.76 -1.73
C SER A 540 -4.93 1.19 -3.16
N GLN A 541 -4.91 0.28 -4.13
CA GLN A 541 -4.75 0.53 -5.57
C GLN A 541 -3.46 1.31 -5.94
N GLY A 542 -2.45 1.30 -5.05
CA GLY A 542 -1.19 2.04 -5.21
C GLY A 542 -0.80 2.87 -3.98
N CYS A 543 0.38 3.48 -4.06
CA CYS A 543 1.04 4.20 -2.96
C CYS A 543 1.97 5.31 -3.48
N PRO A 544 2.42 6.22 -2.59
CA PRO A 544 2.00 6.41 -1.20
C PRO A 544 0.73 7.26 -1.08
N CYS A 545 0.59 8.33 -1.88
CA CYS A 545 -0.59 9.19 -1.87
C CYS A 545 -1.07 9.52 -3.30
N PRO A 546 -2.33 9.96 -3.47
CA PRO A 546 -2.82 10.45 -4.75
C PRO A 546 -1.98 11.64 -5.27
N VAL A 547 -1.65 11.59 -6.55
CA VAL A 547 -0.85 12.58 -7.29
C VAL A 547 -1.74 13.34 -8.26
N MET A 548 -1.45 14.64 -8.40
CA MET A 548 -2.12 15.54 -9.34
C MET A 548 -1.24 15.81 -10.57
N GLY A 549 -1.85 15.71 -11.75
CA GLY A 549 -1.25 16.14 -13.01
C GLY A 549 -1.34 17.67 -13.22
N PRO A 550 -0.83 18.16 -14.36
CA PRO A 550 -0.87 19.60 -14.66
C PRO A 550 -2.28 20.21 -14.60
N GLY A 551 -2.38 21.41 -14.01
CA GLY A 551 -3.59 22.23 -13.87
C GLY A 551 -4.58 21.75 -12.81
N MET A 552 -4.27 20.66 -12.10
CA MET A 552 -5.20 20.05 -11.15
C MET A 552 -5.11 20.63 -9.74
N LEU A 553 -3.92 20.98 -9.25
CA LEU A 553 -3.79 21.47 -7.88
C LEU A 553 -4.54 22.79 -7.71
N THR A 554 -4.36 23.71 -8.66
CA THR A 554 -5.06 24.99 -8.70
C THR A 554 -6.58 24.83 -8.86
N LYS A 555 -7.02 23.84 -9.65
CA LYS A 555 -8.44 23.56 -9.87
C LYS A 555 -9.14 22.95 -8.64
N TYR A 556 -8.44 22.16 -7.83
CA TYR A 556 -9.05 21.34 -6.78
C TYR A 556 -8.58 21.63 -5.34
N GLU A 557 -7.76 22.66 -5.11
CA GLU A 557 -7.24 23.03 -3.78
C GLU A 557 -8.35 23.14 -2.71
N ASP A 558 -9.41 23.89 -3.02
CA ASP A 558 -10.56 24.05 -2.12
C ASP A 558 -11.46 22.79 -2.08
N VAL A 559 -11.39 21.96 -3.12
CA VAL A 559 -12.25 20.79 -3.28
C VAL A 559 -11.74 19.63 -2.43
N ILE A 560 -10.43 19.40 -2.34
CA ILE A 560 -9.86 18.21 -1.70
C ILE A 560 -10.27 18.08 -0.23
N ARG A 561 -10.35 19.20 0.50
CA ARG A 561 -10.73 19.27 1.92
C ARG A 561 -12.21 19.60 2.16
N ALA A 562 -12.92 20.11 1.15
CA ALA A 562 -14.31 20.48 1.32
C ALA A 562 -15.19 19.29 1.71
N PRO A 563 -16.06 19.44 2.73
CA PRO A 563 -17.08 18.45 3.03
C PRO A 563 -18.18 18.46 1.97
N ALA A 564 -18.89 17.34 1.84
CA ALA A 564 -20.08 17.22 1.01
C ALA A 564 -21.30 16.99 1.91
N GLY A 565 -21.88 18.09 2.39
CA GLY A 565 -22.99 18.04 3.36
C GLY A 565 -22.53 17.46 4.70
N ARG A 566 -22.94 16.23 5.02
CA ARG A 566 -22.61 15.51 6.26
C ARG A 566 -21.42 14.55 6.10
N VAL A 567 -20.85 14.47 4.89
CA VAL A 567 -19.66 13.68 4.59
C VAL A 567 -18.42 14.56 4.72
N HIS A 568 -17.53 14.19 5.62
CA HIS A 568 -16.22 14.81 5.81
C HIS A 568 -15.14 13.90 5.22
N PHE A 569 -14.06 14.48 4.71
CA PHE A 569 -12.99 13.74 4.07
C PHE A 569 -11.68 14.01 4.82
N VAL A 570 -11.00 12.92 5.18
CA VAL A 570 -9.69 12.95 5.82
C VAL A 570 -8.78 11.95 5.12
N GLY A 571 -7.51 11.92 5.51
CA GLY A 571 -6.48 11.14 4.83
C GLY A 571 -5.25 12.00 4.60
N THR A 572 -4.13 11.35 4.34
CA THR A 572 -2.83 12.03 4.24
C THR A 572 -2.75 13.06 3.11
N GLU A 573 -3.54 12.87 2.05
CA GLU A 573 -3.65 13.82 0.93
C GLU A 573 -4.35 15.13 1.31
N THR A 574 -5.15 15.11 2.38
CA THR A 574 -5.87 16.28 2.88
C THR A 574 -5.03 17.12 3.85
N ALA A 575 -3.89 16.60 4.30
CA ALA A 575 -2.99 17.33 5.19
C ALA A 575 -2.31 18.50 4.46
N PHE A 576 -1.89 19.49 5.24
CA PHE A 576 -1.07 20.60 4.75
C PHE A 576 0.41 20.27 4.92
N GLU A 577 0.80 19.85 6.12
CA GLU A 577 2.15 19.37 6.44
C GLU A 577 2.23 17.86 6.28
N TRP A 578 3.38 17.36 5.85
CA TRP A 578 3.67 15.93 5.67
C TRP A 578 2.62 15.17 4.85
N LYS A 579 2.04 15.85 3.85
CA LYS A 579 1.14 15.25 2.87
C LYS A 579 1.77 13.98 2.29
N GLY A 580 1.05 12.88 2.33
CA GLY A 580 1.49 11.57 1.85
C GLY A 580 2.27 10.70 2.86
N TYR A 581 2.52 11.19 4.07
CA TYR A 581 3.20 10.45 5.14
C TYR A 581 2.25 10.07 6.28
N MET A 582 2.78 9.38 7.30
CA MET A 582 2.03 8.92 8.48
C MET A 582 1.65 10.05 9.45
N GLU A 583 2.33 11.19 9.42
CA GLU A 583 2.24 12.33 10.37
C GLU A 583 0.88 13.07 10.42
N VAL A 584 -0.11 12.59 9.69
CA VAL A 584 -1.36 13.32 9.37
C VAL A 584 -2.52 13.08 10.31
#